data_AF-A0A352RT03-F1
#
_entry.id   AF-A0A352RT03-F1
#
_cell.length_a   1.000
_cell.length_b   1.000
_cell.length_c   1.000
_cell.angle_alpha   90.00
_cell.angle_beta   90.00
_cell.angle_gamma   90.00
#
_symmetry.space_group_name_H-M   'P 1'
#
loop_
_entity.id
_entity.type
_entity.pdbx_description
1 polymer ?
#
loop_
_entity_poly.entity_id
_entity_poly.type
_entity_poly.pdbx_seq_one_letter_code
_entity_poly.pdbx_strand_id
1 'polypeptide(L)'
;MDRREFLISSAAGALSATAATAAEAQPAAPSHARGAREPLGGQPPQGATPSVKDFDYQIKYHRAFEAVLWNMPAIAIYSFRRAAFTDLGLKDNDIIAYSAAATPKLEALTANSSTPYIAAYTDLRKGPAVLEVPEASADGSLYGQVVDAWQFTIADVGPSGLDKGKGGKYLFTPPGYKGAIPKGYIHVASPNYRIALAFRSVRAPGKSVEDAYHYAQK
;
A
#
# COMPACT_ATOMS: atom_id res chain seq x y z
N MET A 1 -33.35 -5.06 -5.05
CA MET A 1 -33.86 -4.31 -3.88
C MET A 1 -33.87 -2.85 -4.24
N ASP A 2 -35.04 -2.38 -4.67
CA ASP A 2 -35.32 -1.01 -5.12
C ASP A 2 -35.95 -0.24 -3.95
N ARG A 3 -35.52 1.01 -3.71
CA ARG A 3 -35.91 1.85 -2.57
C ARG A 3 -36.74 3.04 -3.04
N ARG A 4 -37.98 2.76 -3.45
CA ARG A 4 -39.04 3.77 -3.57
C ARG A 4 -40.25 3.18 -2.90
N GLU A 5 -40.85 3.98 -2.00
CA GLU A 5 -42.15 3.82 -1.31
C GLU A 5 -41.95 4.01 0.20
N PHE A 6 -42.00 5.27 0.65
CA PHE A 6 -42.49 5.60 1.98
C PHE A 6 -42.95 7.05 1.96
N LEU A 7 -44.27 7.25 1.94
CA LEU A 7 -45.02 8.13 2.86
C LEU A 7 -46.40 8.41 2.26
N ILE A 8 -47.39 7.64 2.71
CA ILE A 8 -48.78 8.09 2.82
C ILE A 8 -49.14 7.95 4.28
N SER A 9 -49.40 9.09 4.95
CA SER A 9 -50.40 9.12 6.00
C SER A 9 -50.97 10.53 6.11
N SER A 10 -52.27 10.57 5.90
CA SER A 10 -53.20 11.68 6.02
C SER A 10 -53.44 12.10 7.48
N ALA A 11 -53.59 13.40 7.72
CA ALA A 11 -54.41 13.90 8.81
C ALA A 11 -55.08 15.21 8.38
N ALA A 12 -56.41 15.17 8.30
CA ALA A 12 -57.28 16.33 8.14
C ALA A 12 -57.59 16.95 9.52
N GLY A 13 -57.79 18.26 9.59
CA GLY A 13 -58.51 18.86 10.70
C GLY A 13 -58.31 20.35 10.97
N ALA A 14 -59.34 21.12 10.59
CA ALA A 14 -59.82 22.39 11.15
C ALA A 14 -59.10 23.72 10.85
N LEU A 15 -59.79 24.54 10.05
CA LEU A 15 -59.63 25.99 9.92
C LEU A 15 -60.05 26.71 11.21
N SER A 16 -59.32 27.79 11.54
CA SER A 16 -59.85 28.95 12.26
C SER A 16 -59.30 30.22 11.61
N ALA A 17 -60.21 31.10 11.21
CA ALA A 17 -59.93 32.36 10.55
C ALA A 17 -59.51 33.45 11.55
N THR A 18 -58.50 34.25 11.19
CA THR A 18 -58.30 35.59 11.75
C THR A 18 -57.87 36.55 10.64
N ALA A 19 -58.40 37.76 10.76
CA ALA A 19 -58.50 38.79 9.74
C ALA A 19 -57.15 39.30 9.22
N ALA A 20 -57.14 39.65 7.94
CA ALA A 20 -56.06 40.33 7.24
C ALA A 20 -55.83 41.74 7.80
N THR A 21 -54.56 42.07 8.05
CA THR A 21 -54.07 43.45 7.97
C THR A 21 -53.20 43.56 6.73
N ALA A 22 -53.61 44.42 5.79
CA ALA A 22 -52.82 44.76 4.63
C ALA A 22 -51.60 45.56 5.10
N ALA A 23 -50.43 44.93 5.10
CA ALA A 23 -49.16 45.63 5.18
C ALA A 23 -48.70 45.94 3.75
N GLU A 24 -48.59 47.24 3.47
CA GLU A 24 -48.09 47.84 2.25
C GLU A 24 -46.82 47.14 1.75
N ALA A 25 -46.83 46.66 0.50
CA ALA A 25 -45.65 46.12 -0.15
C ALA A 25 -44.65 47.26 -0.42
N GLN A 26 -43.63 47.39 0.43
CA GLN A 26 -42.48 48.23 0.12
C GLN A 26 -41.79 47.69 -1.14
N PRO A 27 -41.46 48.54 -2.12
CA PRO A 27 -40.77 48.09 -3.32
C PRO A 27 -39.42 47.52 -2.89
N ALA A 28 -39.14 46.28 -3.31
CA ALA A 28 -37.86 45.64 -3.08
C ALA A 28 -36.76 46.54 -3.65
N ALA A 29 -36.02 47.20 -2.77
CA ALA A 29 -34.76 47.83 -3.16
C ALA A 29 -33.90 46.72 -3.77
N PRO A 30 -33.22 46.95 -4.91
CA PRO A 30 -32.27 45.97 -5.42
C PRO A 30 -31.24 45.78 -4.31
N SER A 31 -31.28 44.63 -3.65
CA SER A 31 -30.20 44.14 -2.82
C SER A 31 -29.04 43.92 -3.78
N HIS A 32 -28.27 44.99 -4.02
CA HIS A 32 -26.91 44.85 -4.46
C HIS A 32 -26.20 44.13 -3.33
N ALA A 33 -26.15 42.80 -3.42
CA ALA A 33 -25.17 41.97 -2.72
C ALA A 33 -23.77 42.35 -3.22
N ARG A 34 -23.32 43.55 -2.85
CA ARG A 34 -21.93 44.01 -2.92
C ARG A 34 -21.60 44.67 -1.58
N GLY A 35 -21.75 43.88 -0.52
CA GLY A 35 -21.09 44.17 0.74
C GLY A 35 -19.60 43.88 0.57
N ALA A 36 -18.76 44.86 0.87
CA ALA A 36 -17.31 44.82 0.77
C ALA A 36 -16.67 43.76 1.69
N ARG A 37 -16.70 42.46 1.33
CA ARG A 37 -16.15 41.43 2.24
C ARG A 37 -15.28 40.34 1.62
N GLU A 38 -15.20 40.21 0.30
CA GLU A 38 -14.21 39.32 -0.31
C GLU A 38 -13.05 40.13 -0.87
N PRO A 39 -11.82 39.91 -0.41
CA PRO A 39 -10.66 40.65 -0.88
C PRO A 39 -10.38 40.36 -2.34
N LEU A 40 -10.03 41.39 -3.11
CA LEU A 40 -9.67 41.26 -4.52
C LEU A 40 -8.47 40.32 -4.68
N GLY A 41 -8.58 39.33 -5.58
CA GLY A 41 -7.47 38.46 -5.96
C GLY A 41 -7.04 37.44 -4.88
N GLY A 42 -7.88 37.12 -3.90
CA GLY A 42 -7.57 36.12 -2.87
C GLY A 42 -6.65 36.64 -1.75
N GLN A 43 -6.54 37.96 -1.59
CA GLN A 43 -5.86 38.54 -0.43
C GLN A 43 -6.62 38.20 0.87
N PRO A 44 -5.97 38.26 2.04
CA PRO A 44 -6.69 38.14 3.30
C PRO A 44 -7.53 39.40 3.58
N PRO A 45 -8.63 39.30 4.35
CA PRO A 45 -9.45 40.45 4.75
C PRO A 45 -8.65 41.55 5.45
N GLN A 46 -9.11 42.79 5.32
CA GLN A 46 -8.46 43.92 5.99
C GLN A 46 -8.44 43.70 7.52
N GLY A 47 -7.25 43.83 8.12
CA GLY A 47 -7.03 43.60 9.56
C GLY A 47 -6.83 42.13 9.95
N ALA A 48 -6.85 41.20 9.00
CA ALA A 48 -6.50 39.81 9.25
C ALA A 48 -5.02 39.69 9.63
N THR A 49 -4.74 38.90 10.65
CA THR A 49 -3.37 38.54 11.04
C THR A 49 -3.10 37.09 10.63
N PRO A 50 -1.84 36.75 10.30
CA PRO A 50 -1.47 35.37 10.07
C PRO A 50 -1.85 34.49 11.26
N SER A 51 -2.48 33.34 11.00
CA SER A 51 -2.76 32.34 12.03
C SER A 51 -1.49 31.72 12.61
N VAL A 52 -0.37 31.81 11.88
CA VAL A 52 0.95 31.36 12.31
C VAL A 52 1.98 32.46 12.09
N LYS A 53 2.80 32.70 13.11
CA LYS A 53 3.82 33.77 13.10
C LYS A 53 5.11 33.34 12.39
N ASP A 54 5.43 32.06 12.44
CA ASP A 54 6.61 31.46 11.81
C ASP A 54 6.17 30.48 10.71
N PHE A 55 5.98 31.02 9.50
CA PHE A 55 5.58 30.22 8.34
C PHE A 55 6.66 29.22 7.91
N ASP A 56 7.93 29.58 8.04
CA ASP A 56 9.03 28.69 7.67
C ASP A 56 9.03 27.42 8.55
N TYR A 57 8.82 27.59 9.85
CA TYR A 57 8.62 26.47 10.76
C TYR A 57 7.36 25.67 10.42
N GLN A 58 6.23 26.34 10.15
CA GLN A 58 4.98 25.66 9.82
C GLN A 58 5.10 24.78 8.56
N ILE A 59 5.79 25.28 7.53
CA ILE A 59 6.04 24.51 6.30
C ILE A 59 6.89 23.28 6.63
N LYS A 60 7.97 23.42 7.40
CA LYS A 60 8.81 22.29 7.81
C LYS A 60 8.02 21.27 8.63
N TYR A 61 7.17 21.75 9.54
CA TYR A 61 6.30 20.93 10.36
C TYR A 61 5.37 20.08 9.48
N HIS A 62 4.63 20.68 8.54
CA HIS A 62 3.75 19.93 7.63
C HIS A 62 4.52 18.95 6.73
N ARG A 63 5.65 19.39 6.17
CA ARG A 63 6.50 18.53 5.33
C ARG A 63 7.04 17.31 6.09
N ALA A 64 7.25 17.42 7.41
CA ALA A 64 7.66 16.28 8.21
C ALA A 64 6.58 15.18 8.25
N PHE A 65 5.30 15.54 8.43
CA PHE A 65 4.20 14.56 8.40
C PHE A 65 4.04 13.94 7.01
N GLU A 66 4.07 14.76 5.97
CA GLU A 66 3.96 14.28 4.59
C GLU A 66 5.11 13.32 4.26
N ALA A 67 6.34 13.64 4.68
CA ALA A 67 7.49 12.76 4.47
C ALA A 67 7.31 11.42 5.17
N VAL A 68 6.84 11.38 6.42
CA VAL A 68 6.58 10.12 7.14
C VAL A 68 5.50 9.30 6.45
N LEU A 69 4.37 9.93 6.09
CA LEU A 69 3.26 9.25 5.42
C LEU A 69 3.67 8.69 4.06
N TRP A 70 4.37 9.48 3.27
CA TRP A 70 4.87 9.07 1.96
C TRP A 70 5.88 7.91 2.06
N ASN A 71 6.70 7.88 3.11
CA ASN A 71 7.70 6.84 3.35
C ASN A 71 7.18 5.56 4.04
N MET A 72 5.91 5.48 4.43
CA MET A 72 5.41 4.33 5.20
C MET A 72 5.73 2.96 4.55
N PRO A 73 5.53 2.74 3.23
CA PRO A 73 5.84 1.45 2.61
C PRO A 73 7.33 1.09 2.70
N ALA A 74 8.20 2.08 2.49
CA ALA A 74 9.64 1.90 2.57
C ALA A 74 10.11 1.63 4.00
N ILE A 75 9.58 2.36 4.99
CA ILE A 75 9.88 2.14 6.41
C ILE A 75 9.58 0.69 6.79
N ALA A 76 8.48 0.10 6.31
CA ALA A 76 8.13 -1.28 6.59
C ALA A 76 9.17 -2.28 6.02
N ILE A 77 9.55 -2.18 4.74
CA ILE A 77 10.55 -3.06 4.12
C ILE A 77 11.92 -2.92 4.80
N TYR A 78 12.33 -1.68 5.12
CA TYR A 78 13.59 -1.43 5.79
C TYR A 78 13.59 -1.93 7.23
N SER A 79 12.46 -1.87 7.93
CA SER A 79 12.34 -2.40 9.29
C SER A 79 12.48 -3.92 9.30
N PHE A 80 11.82 -4.62 8.38
CA PHE A 80 11.99 -6.07 8.24
C PHE A 80 13.42 -6.46 7.85
N ARG A 81 14.03 -5.79 6.87
CA ARG A 81 15.43 -6.03 6.48
C ARG A 81 16.39 -5.78 7.64
N ARG A 82 16.17 -4.71 8.41
CA ARG A 82 16.98 -4.39 9.59
C ARG A 82 16.86 -5.51 10.62
N ALA A 83 15.66 -5.94 10.98
CA ALA A 83 15.44 -7.02 11.95
C ALA A 83 16.10 -8.34 11.49
N ALA A 84 15.99 -8.68 10.21
CA ALA A 84 16.68 -9.83 9.65
C ALA A 84 18.21 -9.76 9.84
N PHE A 85 18.80 -8.57 9.73
CA PHE A 85 20.25 -8.41 9.80
C PHE A 85 20.74 -8.27 11.24
N THR A 86 20.04 -7.51 12.08
CA THR A 86 20.47 -7.23 13.45
C THR A 86 20.07 -8.34 14.42
N ASP A 87 18.90 -8.94 14.22
CA ASP A 87 18.30 -9.83 15.22
C ASP A 87 18.45 -11.30 14.82
N LEU A 88 18.47 -11.60 13.51
CA LEU A 88 18.69 -12.95 12.98
C LEU A 88 20.11 -13.18 12.44
N GLY A 89 20.95 -12.14 12.35
CA GLY A 89 22.33 -12.24 11.85
C GLY A 89 22.45 -12.57 10.35
N LEU A 90 21.40 -12.35 9.58
CA LEU A 90 21.37 -12.63 8.14
C LEU A 90 21.99 -11.49 7.34
N LYS A 91 22.37 -11.78 6.09
CA LYS A 91 22.89 -10.79 5.14
C LYS A 91 22.02 -10.76 3.87
N ASP A 92 22.32 -9.79 3.00
CA ASP A 92 21.68 -9.74 1.68
C ASP A 92 21.81 -11.10 0.97
N ASN A 93 20.72 -11.52 0.33
CA ASN A 93 20.54 -12.78 -0.39
C ASN A 93 20.46 -14.06 0.48
N ASP A 94 20.50 -13.96 1.81
CA ASP A 94 20.10 -15.10 2.65
C ASP A 94 18.57 -15.28 2.61
N ILE A 95 18.12 -16.53 2.48
CA ILE A 95 16.70 -16.89 2.46
C ILE A 95 16.23 -17.19 3.88
N ILE A 96 15.13 -16.56 4.29
CA ILE A 96 14.40 -16.85 5.52
C ILE A 96 13.26 -17.80 5.16
N ALA A 97 13.38 -19.08 5.53
CA ALA A 97 12.30 -20.06 5.42
C ALA A 97 11.65 -20.25 6.79
N TYR A 98 10.37 -19.94 6.92
CA TYR A 98 9.64 -20.10 8.17
C TYR A 98 9.24 -21.57 8.34
N SER A 99 9.56 -22.17 9.49
CA SER A 99 9.27 -23.58 9.76
C SER A 99 7.80 -23.90 9.97
N ALA A 100 6.98 -22.88 10.21
CA ALA A 100 5.55 -23.01 10.41
C ALA A 100 4.81 -21.78 9.88
N ALA A 101 3.48 -21.87 9.80
CA ALA A 101 2.64 -20.71 9.56
C ALA A 101 2.74 -19.70 10.74
N ALA A 102 2.34 -18.45 10.49
CA ALA A 102 2.44 -17.42 11.51
C ALA A 102 1.60 -17.76 12.75
N THR A 103 2.16 -17.51 13.93
CA THR A 103 1.46 -17.52 15.21
C THR A 103 1.38 -16.08 15.74
N PRO A 104 0.60 -15.80 16.80
CA PRO A 104 0.58 -14.47 17.42
C PRO A 104 1.93 -13.97 17.94
N LYS A 105 2.94 -14.86 18.05
CA LYS A 105 4.31 -14.51 18.44
C LYS A 105 5.16 -13.99 17.27
N LEU A 106 4.71 -14.15 16.03
CA LEU A 106 5.42 -13.61 14.88
C LEU A 106 5.12 -12.12 14.73
N GLU A 107 6.15 -11.29 14.90
CA GLU A 107 6.07 -9.84 14.71
C GLU A 107 6.03 -9.47 13.23
N ALA A 108 4.93 -9.79 12.56
CA ALA A 108 4.66 -9.44 11.17
C ALA A 108 3.29 -8.79 11.02
N LEU A 109 3.21 -7.73 10.22
CA LEU A 109 1.97 -6.98 10.01
C LEU A 109 0.95 -7.86 9.27
N THR A 110 -0.19 -8.13 9.90
CA THR A 110 -1.34 -8.83 9.29
C THR A 110 -0.99 -10.18 8.65
N ALA A 111 -0.08 -10.94 9.26
CA ALA A 111 0.34 -12.22 8.72
C ALA A 111 -0.81 -13.24 8.70
N ASN A 112 -0.93 -13.98 7.58
CA ASN A 112 -1.74 -15.20 7.52
C ASN A 112 -1.18 -16.32 8.41
N SER A 113 -2.07 -17.15 8.95
CA SER A 113 -1.76 -18.28 9.84
C SER A 113 -1.99 -19.65 9.18
N SER A 114 -2.02 -19.73 7.85
CA SER A 114 -2.34 -20.96 7.11
C SER A 114 -1.17 -21.51 6.29
N THR A 115 -0.22 -20.67 5.87
CA THR A 115 0.89 -21.06 4.99
C THR A 115 2.22 -20.51 5.54
N PRO A 116 3.29 -21.32 5.59
CA PRO A 116 4.62 -20.83 5.91
C PRO A 116 5.12 -19.78 4.92
N TYR A 117 5.87 -18.81 5.41
CA TYR A 117 6.46 -17.75 4.61
C TYR A 117 7.88 -18.07 4.16
N ILE A 118 8.30 -17.40 3.10
CA ILE A 118 9.69 -17.27 2.69
C ILE A 118 9.96 -15.78 2.47
N ALA A 119 11.05 -15.25 3.02
CA ALA A 119 11.45 -13.86 2.82
C ALA A 119 12.94 -13.77 2.49
N ALA A 120 13.32 -12.74 1.74
CA ALA A 120 14.71 -12.39 1.52
C ALA A 120 14.84 -10.91 1.14
N TYR A 121 16.03 -10.37 1.33
CA TYR A 121 16.35 -8.98 1.01
C TYR A 121 17.61 -8.92 0.18
N THR A 122 17.61 -8.06 -0.83
CA THR A 122 18.73 -7.96 -1.78
C THR A 122 19.05 -6.50 -2.06
N ASP A 123 20.36 -6.22 -2.19
CA ASP A 123 20.91 -4.92 -2.57
C ASP A 123 21.66 -5.02 -3.91
N LEU A 124 21.01 -4.53 -4.96
CA LEU A 124 21.48 -4.58 -6.35
C LEU A 124 22.61 -3.58 -6.64
N ARG A 125 23.03 -2.73 -5.67
CA ARG A 125 24.23 -1.89 -5.84
C ARG A 125 25.50 -2.72 -6.04
N LYS A 126 25.51 -3.96 -5.55
CA LYS A 126 26.62 -4.92 -5.71
C LYS A 126 26.59 -5.65 -7.05
N GLY A 127 25.57 -5.41 -7.88
CA GLY A 127 25.37 -6.05 -9.17
C GLY A 127 24.00 -6.74 -9.27
N PRO A 128 23.71 -7.35 -10.43
CA PRO A 128 22.51 -8.16 -10.62
C PRO A 128 22.45 -9.34 -9.64
N ALA A 129 21.24 -9.75 -9.28
CA ALA A 129 20.99 -10.91 -8.44
C ALA A 129 20.11 -11.93 -9.17
N VAL A 130 20.35 -13.21 -8.91
CA VAL A 130 19.54 -14.30 -9.43
C VAL A 130 18.77 -14.93 -8.29
N LEU A 131 17.45 -15.07 -8.47
CA LEU A 131 16.60 -15.89 -7.62
C LEU A 131 16.21 -17.14 -8.41
N GLU A 132 16.53 -18.31 -7.85
CA GLU A 132 16.08 -19.58 -8.40
C GLU A 132 14.80 -20.00 -7.68
N VAL A 133 13.75 -20.28 -8.45
CA VAL A 133 12.45 -20.69 -7.95
C VAL A 133 12.22 -22.14 -8.37
N PRO A 134 11.88 -23.06 -7.43
CA PRO A 134 11.57 -24.44 -7.76
C PRO A 134 10.25 -24.55 -8.54
N GLU A 135 10.18 -25.53 -9.44
CA GLU A 135 8.95 -25.87 -10.15
C GLU A 135 7.88 -26.41 -9.19
N ALA A 136 6.63 -25.98 -9.40
CA ALA A 136 5.49 -26.53 -8.67
C ALA A 136 5.40 -28.05 -8.88
N SER A 137 5.20 -28.78 -7.79
CA SER A 137 5.22 -30.24 -7.77
C SER A 137 4.01 -30.82 -7.06
N ALA A 138 3.94 -32.15 -6.99
CA ALA A 138 2.94 -32.85 -6.19
C ALA A 138 3.02 -32.55 -4.69
N ASP A 139 4.13 -31.98 -4.20
CA ASP A 139 4.29 -31.57 -2.80
C ASP A 139 3.72 -30.17 -2.53
N GLY A 140 3.73 -29.29 -3.52
CA GLY A 140 3.33 -27.90 -3.36
C GLY A 140 3.89 -26.95 -4.42
N SER A 141 3.73 -25.66 -4.16
CA SER A 141 4.19 -24.58 -5.03
C SER A 141 4.59 -23.35 -4.21
N LEU A 142 5.44 -22.49 -4.76
CA LEU A 142 5.66 -21.16 -4.21
C LEU A 142 4.69 -20.18 -4.86
N TYR A 143 4.20 -19.24 -4.05
CA TYR A 143 3.37 -18.14 -4.52
C TYR A 143 3.74 -16.85 -3.79
N GLY A 144 3.97 -15.77 -4.52
CA GLY A 144 4.13 -14.45 -3.93
C GLY A 144 4.83 -13.47 -4.84
N GLN A 145 5.42 -12.45 -4.23
CA GLN A 145 5.86 -11.25 -4.93
C GLN A 145 7.29 -10.89 -4.57
N VAL A 146 8.02 -10.37 -5.54
CA VAL A 146 9.21 -9.55 -5.32
C VAL A 146 8.80 -8.10 -5.50
N VAL A 147 9.10 -7.28 -4.50
CA VAL A 147 8.77 -5.86 -4.46
C VAL A 147 10.03 -5.01 -4.41
N ASP A 148 9.92 -3.78 -4.87
CA ASP A 148 10.95 -2.77 -4.72
C ASP A 148 10.96 -2.16 -3.31
N ALA A 149 11.83 -1.17 -3.10
CA ALA A 149 11.97 -0.46 -1.82
C ALA A 149 10.70 0.24 -1.33
N TRP A 150 9.72 0.50 -2.21
CA TRP A 150 8.46 1.19 -1.93
C TRP A 150 7.25 0.25 -1.93
N GLN A 151 7.50 -1.07 -1.93
CA GLN A 151 6.49 -2.12 -2.03
C GLN A 151 5.72 -2.16 -3.37
N PHE A 152 6.27 -1.58 -4.44
CA PHE A 152 5.73 -1.87 -5.77
C PHE A 152 6.17 -3.27 -6.19
N THR A 153 5.21 -4.12 -6.57
CA THR A 153 5.50 -5.43 -7.15
C THR A 153 6.24 -5.26 -8.47
N ILE A 154 7.44 -5.85 -8.54
CA ILE A 154 8.26 -5.89 -9.76
C ILE A 154 8.23 -7.27 -10.42
N ALA A 155 7.88 -8.32 -9.67
CA ALA A 155 7.65 -9.65 -10.20
C ALA A 155 6.72 -10.46 -9.30
N ASP A 156 5.84 -11.23 -9.92
CA ASP A 156 5.07 -12.28 -9.27
C ASP A 156 5.70 -13.64 -9.57
N VAL A 157 5.62 -14.55 -8.60
CA VAL A 157 6.13 -15.93 -8.66
C VAL A 157 5.00 -16.92 -8.38
N GLY A 158 5.02 -18.06 -9.07
CA GLY A 158 4.09 -19.17 -8.88
C GLY A 158 3.12 -19.32 -10.03
N PRO A 159 1.99 -20.04 -9.84
CA PRO A 159 1.03 -20.32 -10.92
C PRO A 159 0.54 -19.09 -11.69
N SER A 160 0.41 -17.94 -11.01
CA SER A 160 0.02 -16.65 -11.61
C SER A 160 1.21 -15.73 -11.92
N GLY A 161 2.43 -16.15 -11.61
CA GLY A 161 3.66 -15.38 -11.79
C GLY A 161 4.23 -15.46 -13.20
N LEU A 162 5.38 -14.81 -13.41
CA LEU A 162 6.08 -14.82 -14.69
C LEU A 162 6.54 -16.23 -15.10
N ASP A 163 6.79 -17.10 -14.13
CA ASP A 163 7.16 -18.50 -14.29
C ASP A 163 5.96 -19.44 -14.54
N LYS A 164 4.72 -18.99 -14.31
CA LYS A 164 3.50 -19.79 -14.49
C LYS A 164 3.54 -21.13 -13.73
N GLY A 165 4.20 -21.13 -12.57
CA GLY A 165 4.41 -22.31 -11.72
C GLY A 165 5.47 -23.30 -12.22
N LYS A 166 6.13 -23.04 -13.35
CA LYS A 166 7.21 -23.90 -13.88
C LYS A 166 8.56 -23.66 -13.19
N GLY A 167 8.62 -22.73 -12.24
CA GLY A 167 9.87 -22.27 -11.64
C GLY A 167 10.78 -21.59 -12.67
N GLY A 168 12.03 -21.34 -12.27
CA GLY A 168 13.03 -20.78 -13.15
C GLY A 168 13.98 -19.81 -12.46
N LYS A 169 14.81 -19.16 -13.27
CA LYS A 169 15.84 -18.23 -12.81
C LYS A 169 15.43 -16.80 -13.11
N TYR A 170 15.03 -16.06 -12.07
CA TYR A 170 14.73 -14.64 -12.17
C TYR A 170 16.02 -13.84 -12.05
N LEU A 171 16.34 -13.03 -13.06
CA LEU A 171 17.47 -12.11 -13.03
C LEU A 171 16.97 -10.70 -12.69
N PHE A 172 17.28 -10.24 -11.48
CA PHE A 172 17.03 -8.87 -11.07
C PHE A 172 18.22 -7.98 -11.40
N THR A 173 17.97 -6.90 -12.14
CA THR A 173 19.03 -5.95 -12.52
C THR A 173 18.81 -4.58 -11.88
N PRO A 174 19.88 -3.88 -11.43
CA PRO A 174 19.76 -2.55 -10.87
C PRO A 174 19.28 -1.51 -11.90
N PRO A 175 18.78 -0.35 -11.44
CA PRO A 175 18.51 0.80 -12.31
C PRO A 175 19.69 1.11 -13.23
N GLY A 176 19.41 1.26 -14.53
CA GLY A 176 20.41 1.64 -15.52
C GLY A 176 21.38 0.53 -15.96
N TYR A 177 21.18 -0.74 -15.54
CA TYR A 177 22.01 -1.87 -15.98
C TYR A 177 22.12 -1.97 -17.51
N LYS A 178 23.34 -2.15 -18.01
CA LYS A 178 23.67 -2.24 -19.46
C LYS A 178 24.31 -3.57 -19.87
N GLY A 179 24.52 -4.48 -18.94
CA GLY A 179 25.10 -5.79 -19.24
C GLY A 179 24.13 -6.67 -20.03
N ALA A 180 24.66 -7.76 -20.60
CA ALA A 180 23.84 -8.73 -21.31
C ALA A 180 22.87 -9.45 -20.36
N ILE A 181 21.70 -9.82 -20.89
CA ILE A 181 20.73 -10.70 -20.24
C ILE A 181 20.97 -12.11 -20.76
N PRO A 182 21.43 -13.07 -19.93
CA PRO A 182 21.67 -14.43 -20.41
C PRO A 182 20.38 -15.12 -20.85
N LYS A 183 20.48 -16.02 -21.83
CA LYS A 183 19.34 -16.83 -22.29
C LYS A 183 18.83 -17.73 -21.15
N GLY A 184 17.52 -17.93 -21.08
CA GLY A 184 16.88 -18.79 -20.09
C GLY A 184 16.57 -18.12 -18.75
N TYR A 185 16.90 -16.83 -18.58
CA TYR A 185 16.52 -16.06 -17.40
C TYR A 185 15.23 -15.26 -17.65
N ILE A 186 14.40 -15.19 -16.61
CA ILE A 186 13.27 -14.26 -16.54
C ILE A 186 13.84 -12.92 -16.06
N HIS A 187 14.02 -11.97 -16.97
CA HIS A 187 14.61 -10.67 -16.63
C HIS A 187 13.58 -9.75 -15.97
N VAL A 188 13.96 -9.19 -14.82
CA VAL A 188 13.18 -8.20 -14.08
C VAL A 188 14.07 -6.98 -13.80
N ALA A 189 13.78 -5.87 -14.47
CA ALA A 189 14.46 -4.61 -14.21
C ALA A 189 13.85 -3.94 -12.97
N SER A 190 14.66 -3.74 -11.92
CA SER A 190 14.19 -3.05 -10.72
C SER A 190 14.31 -1.53 -10.89
N PRO A 191 13.28 -0.75 -10.52
CA PRO A 191 13.35 0.71 -10.50
C PRO A 191 14.18 1.24 -9.31
N ASN A 192 14.48 0.38 -8.33
CA ASN A 192 15.23 0.71 -7.12
C ASN A 192 16.37 -0.29 -6.86
N TYR A 193 17.33 0.08 -6.03
CA TYR A 193 18.46 -0.80 -5.70
C TYR A 193 18.13 -1.86 -4.65
N ARG A 194 17.14 -1.61 -3.80
CA ARG A 194 16.72 -2.57 -2.77
C ARG A 194 15.45 -3.24 -3.22
N ILE A 195 15.44 -4.56 -3.13
CA ILE A 195 14.27 -5.39 -3.37
C ILE A 195 14.08 -6.33 -2.19
N ALA A 196 12.84 -6.74 -1.97
CA ALA A 196 12.47 -7.74 -0.99
C ALA A 196 11.53 -8.75 -1.64
N LEU A 197 11.65 -10.01 -1.26
CA LEU A 197 10.67 -11.03 -1.62
C LEU A 197 9.88 -11.46 -0.39
N ALA A 198 8.61 -11.77 -0.61
CA ALA A 198 7.75 -12.39 0.37
C ALA A 198 6.87 -13.42 -0.35
N PHE A 199 7.19 -14.70 -0.14
CA PHE A 199 6.46 -15.82 -0.71
C PHE A 199 5.76 -16.63 0.37
N ARG A 200 4.83 -17.44 -0.08
CA ARG A 200 4.17 -18.49 0.68
C ARG A 200 4.55 -19.82 0.07
N SER A 201 4.88 -20.78 0.94
CA SER A 201 4.98 -22.18 0.54
C SER A 201 3.58 -22.81 0.64
N VAL A 202 2.96 -23.01 -0.52
CA VAL A 202 1.58 -23.51 -0.63
C VAL A 202 1.63 -25.02 -0.80
N ARG A 203 1.15 -25.74 0.21
CA ARG A 203 1.08 -27.20 0.21
C ARG A 203 0.00 -27.71 -0.75
N ALA A 204 0.26 -28.84 -1.40
CA ALA A 204 -0.76 -29.56 -2.15
C ALA A 204 -1.83 -30.16 -1.20
N PRO A 205 -3.04 -30.48 -1.70
CA PRO A 205 -4.06 -31.17 -0.90
C PRO A 205 -3.50 -32.45 -0.24
N GLY A 206 -3.77 -32.62 1.05
CA GLY A 206 -3.29 -33.78 1.82
C GLY A 206 -1.87 -33.67 2.38
N LYS A 207 -1.13 -32.60 2.07
CA LYS A 207 0.22 -32.34 2.61
C LYS A 207 0.15 -31.53 3.93
N SER A 208 1.18 -31.69 4.76
CA SER A 208 1.34 -31.05 6.07
C SER A 208 1.96 -29.64 5.96
N VAL A 209 2.10 -28.94 7.10
CA VAL A 209 2.84 -27.66 7.15
C VAL A 209 4.34 -27.92 7.03
N GLU A 210 4.80 -29.03 7.60
CA GLU A 210 6.17 -29.52 7.57
C GLU A 210 6.60 -29.82 6.13
N ASP A 211 5.73 -30.45 5.33
CA ASP A 211 5.99 -30.66 3.89
C ASP A 211 6.19 -29.34 3.15
N ALA A 212 5.39 -28.32 3.48
CA ALA A 212 5.53 -26.99 2.89
C ALA A 212 6.85 -26.33 3.29
N TYR A 213 7.28 -26.49 4.55
CA TYR A 213 8.57 -26.00 4.99
C TYR A 213 9.72 -26.69 4.27
N HIS A 214 9.69 -28.01 4.12
CA HIS A 214 10.72 -28.74 3.38
C HIS A 214 10.73 -28.37 1.90
N TYR A 215 9.56 -28.14 1.29
CA TYR A 215 9.46 -27.63 -0.07
C TYR A 215 10.13 -26.26 -0.23
N ALA A 216 10.02 -25.38 0.77
CA ALA A 216 10.65 -24.06 0.76
C ALA A 216 12.19 -24.08 0.84
N GLN A 217 12.79 -25.23 1.16
CA GLN A 217 14.24 -25.41 1.27
C GLN A 217 14.87 -26.02 0.01
N LYS A 218 14.05 -26.41 -0.98
CA LYS A 218 14.51 -26.90 -2.28
C LYS A 218 14.98 -25.74 -3.14
#